data_AF-A0A1C6CH97-F1
#
_entry.id   AF-A0A1C6CH97-F1
#
_cell.length_a   1.000
_cell.length_b   1.000
_cell.length_c   1.000
_cell.angle_alpha   90.00
_cell.angle_beta   90.00
_cell.angle_gamma   90.00
#
_symmetry.space_group_name_H-M   'P 1'
#
loop_
_entity.id
_entity.type
_entity.pdbx_description
1 polymer ?
#
loop_
_entity_poly.entity_id
_entity_poly.type
_entity_poly.pdbx_seq_one_letter_code
_entity_poly.pdbx_strand_id
1 'polypeptide(L)' 'MSEWISVKERLPETAGEYLVVYHPCHWDMVREELRVGIDTFRGKTAWAKKKYQRVTHWMLLPEPPKGDNHA' A
#
# COMPACT_ATOMS: atom_id res chain seq x y z
N MET A 1 -4.41 -10.88 -12.46
CA MET A 1 -3.90 -11.22 -11.12
C MET A 1 -3.09 -10.01 -10.67
N SER A 2 -3.44 -9.40 -9.53
CA SER A 2 -2.72 -8.22 -9.07
C SER A 2 -1.42 -8.67 -8.40
N GLU A 3 -0.28 -8.31 -8.97
CA GLU A 3 1.05 -8.64 -8.46
C GLU A 3 1.55 -7.57 -7.48
N TRP A 4 2.32 -8.00 -6.49
CA TRP A 4 3.00 -7.11 -5.55
C TRP A 4 4.25 -6.53 -6.19
N ILE A 5 4.30 -5.21 -6.33
CA ILE A 5 5.42 -4.48 -6.93
C ILE A 5 6.24 -3.84 -5.83
N SER A 6 7.56 -4.07 -5.81
CA SER A 6 8.42 -3.41 -4.83
C SER A 6 8.53 -1.91 -5.12
N VAL A 7 8.42 -1.07 -4.09
CA VAL A 7 8.63 0.39 -4.24
C VAL A 7 10.05 0.75 -4.70
N LYS A 8 11.00 -0.18 -4.54
CA LYS A 8 12.38 -0.03 -5.04
C LYS A 8 12.47 -0.27 -6.55
N GLU A 9 11.60 -1.11 -7.10
CA GLU A 9 11.56 -1.42 -8.54
C GLU A 9 10.79 -0.34 -9.30
N ARG A 10 9.59 -0.02 -8.81
CA ARG A 10 8.71 0.95 -9.46
C ARG A 10 7.74 1.56 -8.45
N LEU A 11 7.41 2.83 -8.66
CA LEU A 11 6.33 3.52 -7.94
C LEU A 11 5.07 3.60 -8.82
N PRO A 12 3.88 3.78 -8.23
CA PRO A 12 2.68 4.00 -9.01
C PRO A 12 2.82 5.23 -9.91
N GLU A 13 2.29 5.16 -11.13
CA GLU A 13 2.33 6.28 -12.08
C GLU A 13 1.31 7.37 -11.75
N THR A 14 0.23 6.99 -11.07
CA THR A 14 -0.90 7.87 -10.77
C THR A 14 -1.02 8.08 -9.27
N ALA A 15 -1.42 9.29 -8.86
CA ALA A 15 -1.82 9.51 -7.48
C ALA A 15 -3.17 8.82 -7.22
N GLY A 16 -3.28 8.07 -6.13
CA GLY A 16 -4.46 7.25 -5.85
C GLY A 16 -4.30 6.36 -4.64
N GLU A 17 -5.30 5.53 -4.39
CA GLU A 17 -5.29 4.54 -3.31
C GLU A 17 -4.80 3.19 -3.82
N TYR A 18 -3.85 2.61 -3.09
CA TYR A 18 -3.24 1.34 -3.43
C TYR A 18 -3.21 0.44 -2.20
N LEU A 19 -3.26 -0.87 -2.43
CA LEU A 19 -2.93 -1.83 -1.37
C LEU A 19 -1.41 -1.81 -1.20
N VAL A 20 -0.94 -1.68 0.04
CA VAL A 20 0.47 -1.59 0.36
C VAL A 20 0.86 -2.60 1.42
N VAL A 21 2.05 -3.17 1.27
CA VAL A 21 2.76 -3.86 2.34
C VAL A 21 3.65 -2.84 3.04
N TYR A 22 3.59 -2.78 4.35
CA TYR A 22 4.39 -1.87 5.14
C TYR A 22 4.90 -2.51 6.43
N HIS A 23 6.06 -2.04 6.86
CA HIS A 23 6.55 -2.28 8.21
C HIS A 23 6.00 -1.19 9.13
N PRO A 24 5.38 -1.54 10.27
CA PRO A 24 5.06 -0.55 11.28
C PRO A 24 6.36 0.01 11.87
N CYS A 25 6.53 1.32 11.76
CA CYS A 25 7.67 2.05 12.30
C CYS A 25 7.18 2.94 13.43
N HIS A 26 7.75 2.85 14.62
CA HIS A 26 7.51 3.86 15.65
C HIS A 26 8.81 4.59 15.94
N TRP A 27 8.87 5.87 15.53
CA TRP A 27 10.11 6.65 15.56
C TRP A 27 11.20 5.96 14.73
N ASP A 28 12.35 5.63 15.32
CA ASP A 28 13.44 4.89 14.68
C ASP A 28 13.29 3.37 14.75
N MET A 29 12.29 2.85 15.47
CA MET A 29 12.05 1.41 15.58
C MET A 29 11.18 0.91 14.42
N VAL A 30 11.81 0.31 13.42
CA VAL A 30 11.15 -0.47 12.37
C VAL A 30 10.88 -1.87 12.92
N ARG A 31 9.61 -2.28 13.00
CA ARG A 31 9.28 -3.68 13.31
C ARG A 31 9.45 -4.53 12.05
N GLU A 32 10.04 -5.71 12.21
CA GLU A 32 10.19 -6.69 11.13
C GLU A 32 8.86 -7.29 10.65
N GLU A 33 7.78 -7.07 11.41
CA GLU A 33 6.43 -7.49 11.03
C GLU A 33 5.98 -6.82 9.73
N LEU A 34 5.44 -7.62 8.82
CA LEU A 34 4.82 -7.16 7.58
C LEU A 34 3.32 -7.00 7.80
N ARG A 35 2.79 -5.82 7.52
CA ARG A 35 1.35 -5.55 7.52
C ARG A 35 0.88 -5.15 6.13
N VAL A 36 -0.36 -5.50 5.81
CA VAL A 36 -1.04 -5.07 4.60
C VAL A 36 -2.10 -4.04 4.96
N GLY A 37 -2.19 -2.96 4.20
CA GLY A 37 -3.22 -1.95 4.37
C GLY A 37 -3.41 -1.12 3.11
N ILE A 38 -4.30 -0.14 3.17
CA ILE A 38 -4.53 0.83 2.09
C ILE A 38 -3.77 2.10 2.42
N ASP A 39 -3.03 2.63 1.44
CA ASP A 39 -2.38 3.92 1.53
C ASP A 39 -2.51 4.71 0.23
N THR A 40 -2.45 6.04 0.36
CA THR A 40 -2.61 6.96 -0.78
C THR A 40 -1.24 7.35 -1.32
N PHE A 41 -0.97 7.07 -2.59
CA PHE A 41 0.21 7.58 -3.29
C PHE A 41 -0.07 9.00 -3.81
N ARG A 42 0.84 9.94 -3.56
CA ARG A 42 0.67 11.36 -3.97
C ARG A 42 1.25 11.70 -5.35
N GLY A 43 1.70 10.71 -6.13
CA GLY A 43 2.06 10.91 -7.54
C GLY A 43 3.46 11.48 -7.83
N LYS A 44 4.35 11.62 -6.83
CA LYS A 44 5.73 12.07 -7.06
C LYS A 44 6.76 11.07 -6.52
N THR A 45 6.90 11.00 -5.21
CA THR A 45 7.92 10.13 -4.58
C THR A 45 7.49 9.61 -3.22
N ALA A 46 6.27 9.93 -2.78
CA ALA A 46 5.85 9.73 -1.41
C ALA A 46 4.43 9.19 -1.30
N TRP A 47 4.33 8.13 -0.51
CA TRP A 47 3.12 7.64 0.13
C TRP A 47 2.62 8.68 1.15
N ALA A 48 1.32 8.78 1.37
CA ALA A 48 0.66 9.87 2.10
C ALA A 48 1.01 9.96 3.60
N LYS A 49 1.96 9.15 4.07
CA LYS A 49 2.49 9.12 5.44
C LYS A 49 1.37 8.90 6.47
N LYS A 50 0.99 7.65 6.73
CA LYS A 50 0.78 7.31 8.15
C LYS A 50 2.16 7.44 8.80
N LYS A 51 2.30 8.30 9.80
CA LYS A 51 3.57 8.64 10.49
C LYS A 51 4.38 7.44 11.01
N TYR A 52 3.83 6.23 10.89
CA TYR A 52 4.33 5.01 11.50
C TYR A 52 4.38 3.82 10.54
N GLN A 53 4.60 4.05 9.25
CA GLN A 53 4.71 2.96 8.27
C GLN A 53 5.81 3.19 7.25
N ARG A 54 6.55 2.12 6.93
CA ARG A 54 7.50 2.07 5.84
C ARG A 54 6.98 1.12 4.77
N VAL A 55 6.42 1.68 3.70
CA VAL A 55 5.91 0.91 2.56
C VAL A 55 7.06 0.21 1.84
N THR A 56 6.89 -1.08 1.54
CA THR A 56 7.87 -1.91 0.82
C THR A 56 7.34 -2.39 -0.51
N HIS A 57 6.06 -2.75 -0.58
CA HIS A 57 5.42 -3.22 -1.81
C HIS A 57 4.05 -2.58 -1.97
N TRP A 58 3.57 -2.50 -3.19
CA TRP A 58 2.25 -1.97 -3.52
C TRP A 58 1.59 -2.79 -4.63
N MET A 59 0.27 -2.71 -4.71
CA MET A 59 -0.54 -3.30 -5.77
C MET A 59 -1.81 -2.47 -5.98
N LEU A 60 -2.43 -2.62 -7.14
CA LEU A 60 -3.76 -2.06 -7.39
C LEU A 60 -4.78 -2.69 -6.44
N LEU A 61 -5.73 -1.88 -5.98
CA LEU A 61 -6.87 -2.36 -5.22
C LEU A 61 -7.60 -3.43 -6.06
N PRO A 62 -7.93 -4.59 -5.47
CA PRO A 62 -8.77 -5.56 -6.16
C PRO A 62 -10.12 -4.92 -6.47
N GLU A 63 -10.72 -5.29 -7.59
CA GLU A 63 -12.09 -4.90 -7.87
C GLU A 63 -12.99 -5.41 -6.72
N PRO A 64 -13.90 -4.57 -6.21
CA PRO A 64 -14.83 -5.04 -5.20
C PRO A 64 -15.61 -6.24 -5.76
N PRO A 65 -15.88 -7.27 -4.95
CA PRO A 65 -16.73 -8.35 -5.40
C PRO A 65 -18.05 -7.74 -5.89
N LYS A 66 -18.44 -8.07 -7.12
CA LYS A 66 -19.77 -7.70 -7.64
C LYS A 66 -20.76 -8.22 -6.61
N GLY A 67 -21.47 -7.29 -5.95
CA GLY A 67 -22.20 -7.54 -4.72
C GLY A 67 -22.94 -8.88 -4.78
N ASP A 68 -22.63 -9.74 -3.83
CA ASP A 68 -23.46 -10.89 -3.56
C ASP A 68 -24.75 -10.32 -2.94
N ASN A 69 -25.73 -10.10 -3.81
CA ASN A 69 -27.06 -9.64 -3.43
C ASN A 69 -27.79 -10.82 -2.76
N HIS A 70 -27.33 -11.24 -1.58
CA HIS A 70 -28.11 -12.05 -0.66
C HIS A 70 -29.21 -11.13 -0.09
N ALA A 71 -30.25 -10.94 -0.90
CA ALA A 71 -31.57 -10.48 -0.48
C ALA A 71 -32.38 -11.67 0.05
#